data_AF-A0A8T4NY66-F1
#
_entry.id   AF-A0A8T4NY66-F1
#
_cell.length_a   1.000
_cell.length_b   1.000
_cell.length_c   1.000
_cell.angle_alpha   90.00
_cell.angle_beta   90.00
_cell.angle_gamma   90.00
#
_symmetry.space_group_name_H-M   'P 1'
#
loop_
_entity.id
_entity.type
_entity.pdbx_description
1 polymer ?
#
loop_
_entity_poly.entity_id
_entity_poly.type
_entity_poly.pdbx_seq_one_letter_code
_entity_poly.pdbx_strand_id
1 'polypeptide(L)'
;MKQLQIIYDEKKCVAAGLCESIDPEHFVINAEKAELIGSRKNKKGIFTLNIDPVGERQRKMIIEAAMSCPVNAISVKDLATNRFIVLSEIKQASSRELTATYNESKEWKLDPKGYFLIRIDQKNKLIEAGHCMERNIVDAKITGKNATNIFNTIIREGLISSQQHAAYLGKELYKAEIAINYNLNYVQDKELRFKK
;
A
#
# COMPACT_ATOMS: atom_id res chain seq x y z
N MET A 1 21.19 -24.07 14.14
CA MET A 1 20.25 -23.81 13.03
C MET A 1 18.86 -23.58 13.63
N LYS A 2 18.02 -22.73 13.03
CA LYS A 2 16.71 -22.35 13.60
C LYS A 2 15.60 -23.18 12.94
N GLN A 3 14.47 -23.32 13.64
CA GLN A 3 13.30 -24.05 13.17
C GLN A 3 12.09 -23.12 13.20
N LEU A 4 11.45 -22.93 12.04
CA LEU A 4 10.29 -22.05 11.92
C LEU A 4 9.08 -22.81 11.40
N GLN A 5 7.91 -22.32 11.76
CA GLN A 5 6.65 -22.70 11.16
C GLN A 5 5.97 -21.46 10.59
N ILE A 6 5.68 -21.49 9.30
CA ILE A 6 4.81 -20.54 8.62
C ILE A 6 3.38 -21.05 8.74
N ILE A 7 2.47 -20.17 9.13
CA ILE A 7 1.03 -20.45 9.23
C ILE A 7 0.31 -19.40 8.41
N TYR A 8 -0.45 -19.85 7.42
CA TYR A 8 -1.16 -19.01 6.46
C TYR A 8 -2.67 -19.24 6.51
N ASP A 9 -3.44 -18.16 6.68
CA ASP A 9 -4.90 -18.13 6.68
C ASP A 9 -5.43 -17.62 5.32
N GLU A 10 -5.81 -18.56 4.46
CA GLU A 10 -6.31 -18.28 3.11
C GLU A 10 -7.57 -17.42 3.11
N LYS A 11 -8.40 -17.51 4.16
CA LYS A 11 -9.65 -16.73 4.24
C LYS A 11 -9.38 -15.24 4.39
N LYS A 12 -8.28 -14.86 5.05
CA LYS A 12 -7.89 -13.45 5.22
C LYS A 12 -7.17 -12.88 4.00
N CYS A 13 -6.56 -13.74 3.18
CA CYS A 13 -5.71 -13.29 2.08
C CYS A 13 -6.49 -12.52 1.00
N VAL A 14 -5.87 -11.46 0.47
CA VAL A 14 -6.42 -10.60 -0.60
C VAL A 14 -5.53 -10.57 -1.85
N ALA A 15 -4.63 -11.53 -1.99
CA ALA A 15 -3.66 -11.62 -3.12
C ALA A 15 -2.86 -10.34 -3.38
N ALA A 16 -2.46 -9.62 -2.32
CA ALA A 16 -1.74 -8.35 -2.45
C ALA A 16 -0.31 -8.46 -3.05
N GLY A 17 0.25 -9.66 -3.20
CA GLY A 17 1.53 -9.84 -3.89
C GLY A 17 2.80 -9.73 -3.02
N LEU A 18 2.73 -9.02 -1.89
CA LEU A 18 3.93 -8.64 -1.12
C LEU A 18 4.72 -9.84 -0.58
N CYS A 19 4.04 -10.90 -0.15
CA CYS A 19 4.70 -12.09 0.37
C CYS A 19 5.54 -12.84 -0.68
N GLU A 20 5.02 -12.98 -1.91
CA GLU A 20 5.78 -13.54 -3.05
C GLU A 20 6.93 -12.61 -3.44
N SER A 21 6.71 -11.29 -3.47
CA SER A 21 7.77 -10.34 -3.82
C SER A 21 8.97 -10.38 -2.86
N ILE A 22 8.75 -10.76 -1.60
CA ILE A 22 9.80 -10.81 -0.55
C ILE A 22 10.35 -12.23 -0.37
N ASP A 23 9.49 -13.24 -0.45
CA ASP A 23 9.83 -14.65 -0.23
C ASP A 23 9.19 -15.56 -1.29
N PRO A 24 9.68 -15.50 -2.55
CA PRO A 24 9.13 -16.26 -3.68
C PRO A 24 9.44 -17.75 -3.60
N GLU A 25 10.31 -18.18 -2.68
CA GLU A 25 10.61 -19.59 -2.44
C GLU A 25 9.41 -20.31 -1.80
N HIS A 26 8.69 -19.59 -0.94
CA HIS A 26 7.59 -20.16 -0.15
C HIS A 26 6.22 -19.65 -0.59
N PHE A 27 6.13 -18.47 -1.21
CA PHE A 27 4.87 -17.87 -1.62
C PHE A 27 4.80 -17.66 -3.12
N VAL A 28 3.69 -18.08 -3.73
CA VAL A 28 3.34 -17.77 -5.12
C VAL A 28 1.95 -17.17 -5.16
N ILE A 29 1.74 -16.12 -5.95
CA ILE A 29 0.46 -15.43 -6.04
C ILE A 29 -0.29 -15.91 -7.28
N ASN A 30 -1.54 -16.32 -7.07
CA ASN A 30 -2.49 -16.56 -8.15
C ASN A 30 -3.54 -15.43 -8.17
N ALA A 31 -4.52 -15.53 -9.08
CA ALA A 31 -5.52 -14.49 -9.30
C ALA A 31 -6.35 -14.13 -8.04
N GLU A 32 -6.48 -15.04 -7.07
CA GLU A 32 -7.36 -14.87 -5.92
C GLU A 32 -6.63 -14.91 -4.56
N LYS A 33 -5.54 -15.67 -4.44
CA LYS A 33 -4.86 -15.98 -3.17
C LYS A 33 -3.35 -16.15 -3.35
N ALA A 34 -2.65 -16.13 -2.22
CA ALA A 34 -1.30 -16.67 -2.13
C ALA A 34 -1.36 -18.19 -1.94
N GLU A 35 -0.43 -18.90 -2.54
CA GLU A 35 -0.13 -20.31 -2.26
C GLU A 35 1.11 -20.39 -1.37
N LEU A 36 1.03 -21.16 -0.28
CA LEU A 36 2.18 -21.49 0.55
C LEU A 36 2.75 -22.84 0.07
N ILE A 37 3.85 -22.80 -0.66
CA ILE A 37 4.43 -23.97 -1.33
C ILE A 37 4.80 -25.06 -0.32
N GLY A 38 4.42 -26.30 -0.62
CA GLY A 38 4.75 -27.47 0.21
C GLY A 38 4.00 -27.54 1.55
N SER A 39 3.02 -26.65 1.78
CA SER A 39 2.27 -26.63 3.03
C SER A 39 1.19 -27.71 3.12
N ARG A 40 0.76 -27.99 4.35
CA ARG A 40 -0.39 -28.86 4.64
C ARG A 40 -1.59 -27.99 4.98
N LYS A 41 -2.72 -28.22 4.29
CA LYS A 41 -4.00 -27.54 4.55
C LYS A 41 -4.84 -28.32 5.57
N ASN A 42 -5.43 -27.63 6.54
CA ASN A 42 -6.46 -28.19 7.40
C ASN A 42 -7.89 -27.85 6.93
N LYS A 43 -8.90 -28.49 7.53
CA LYS A 43 -10.33 -28.27 7.17
C LYS A 43 -10.81 -26.81 7.35
N LYS A 44 -10.08 -25.98 8.09
CA LYS A 44 -10.43 -24.58 8.36
C LYS A 44 -9.87 -23.60 7.31
N GLY A 45 -9.07 -24.08 6.36
CA GLY A 45 -8.38 -23.22 5.39
C GLY A 45 -7.06 -22.62 5.92
N ILE A 46 -6.51 -23.20 6.99
CA ILE A 46 -5.20 -22.82 7.50
C ILE A 46 -4.16 -23.77 6.92
N PHE A 47 -3.12 -23.19 6.35
CA PHE A 47 -1.97 -23.87 5.77
C PHE A 47 -0.77 -23.74 6.70
N THR A 48 -0.02 -24.82 6.86
CA THR A 48 1.19 -24.81 7.68
C THR A 48 2.38 -25.41 6.94
N LEU A 49 3.53 -24.76 7.08
CA LEU A 49 4.81 -25.22 6.55
C LEU A 49 5.85 -25.15 7.66
N ASN A 50 6.48 -26.29 7.98
CA ASN A 50 7.62 -26.34 8.88
C ASN A 50 8.90 -26.30 8.05
N ILE A 51 9.85 -25.48 8.47
CA ILE A 51 11.14 -25.33 7.80
C ILE A 51 12.24 -25.57 8.84
N ASP A 52 13.07 -26.58 8.57
CA ASP A 52 14.19 -26.98 9.41
C ASP A 52 15.24 -27.70 8.52
N PRO A 53 16.50 -27.22 8.48
CA PRO A 53 17.03 -26.02 9.12
C PRO A 53 16.73 -24.73 8.35
N VAL A 54 16.57 -23.61 9.08
CA VAL A 54 16.45 -22.27 8.49
C VAL A 54 17.74 -21.47 8.66
N GLY A 55 18.31 -21.01 7.54
CA GLY A 55 19.44 -20.07 7.52
C GLY A 55 19.04 -18.64 7.88
N GLU A 56 19.99 -17.78 8.23
CA GLU A 56 19.67 -16.41 8.70
C GLU A 56 18.98 -15.54 7.64
N ARG A 57 19.46 -15.60 6.39
CA ARG A 57 18.85 -14.86 5.26
C ARG A 57 17.41 -15.30 5.02
N GLN A 58 17.17 -16.60 4.92
CA GLN A 58 15.84 -17.17 4.70
C GLN A 58 14.90 -16.81 5.85
N ARG A 59 15.37 -16.91 7.11
CA ARG A 59 14.61 -16.46 8.28
C ARG A 59 14.17 -15.00 8.17
N LYS A 60 15.06 -14.10 7.73
CA LYS A 60 14.73 -12.68 7.55
C LYS A 60 13.62 -12.51 6.51
N MET A 61 13.76 -13.16 5.36
CA MET A 61 12.77 -13.09 4.27
C MET A 61 11.39 -13.60 4.71
N ILE A 62 11.32 -14.75 5.38
CA ILE A 62 10.05 -15.32 5.90
C ILE A 62 9.36 -14.34 6.86
N ILE A 63 10.11 -13.74 7.79
CA ILE A 63 9.56 -12.79 8.76
C ILE A 63 9.08 -11.52 8.05
N GLU A 64 9.88 -10.99 7.13
CA GLU A 64 9.56 -9.78 6.38
C GLU A 64 8.34 -9.98 5.47
N ALA A 65 8.24 -11.12 4.78
CA ALA A 65 7.07 -11.50 3.99
C ALA A 65 5.81 -11.58 4.85
N ALA A 66 5.90 -12.18 6.04
CA ALA A 66 4.77 -12.23 6.97
C ALA A 66 4.36 -10.84 7.48
N MET A 67 5.32 -9.99 7.85
CA MET A 67 5.07 -8.62 8.31
C MET A 67 4.53 -7.70 7.22
N SER A 68 4.84 -7.98 5.95
CA SER A 68 4.35 -7.20 4.81
C SER A 68 2.88 -7.46 4.49
N CYS A 69 2.27 -8.51 5.03
CA CYS A 69 0.90 -8.89 4.71
C CYS A 69 -0.09 -7.82 5.21
N PRO A 70 -0.82 -7.12 4.33
CA PRO A 70 -1.66 -5.98 4.73
C PRO A 70 -2.92 -6.40 5.51
N VAL A 71 -3.21 -7.70 5.54
CA VAL A 71 -4.42 -8.29 6.11
C VAL A 71 -4.11 -9.31 7.22
N ASN A 72 -2.87 -9.36 7.70
CA ASN A 72 -2.42 -10.24 8.78
C ASN A 72 -2.79 -11.72 8.53
N ALA A 73 -2.67 -12.19 7.29
CA ALA A 73 -2.98 -13.57 6.91
C ALA A 73 -1.84 -14.55 7.21
N ILE A 74 -0.63 -14.06 7.50
CA ILE A 74 0.57 -14.88 7.69
C ILE A 74 1.08 -14.69 9.12
N SER A 75 1.39 -15.78 9.80
CA SER A 75 2.08 -15.78 11.09
C SER A 75 3.29 -16.70 11.04
N VAL A 76 4.29 -16.39 11.87
CA VAL A 76 5.55 -17.13 11.92
C VAL A 76 5.83 -17.50 13.36
N LYS A 77 6.07 -18.78 13.60
CA LYS A 77 6.34 -19.34 14.92
C LYS A 77 7.75 -19.94 14.96
N ASP A 78 8.47 -19.63 16.02
CA ASP A 78 9.72 -20.30 16.36
C ASP A 78 9.39 -21.62 17.06
N LEU A 79 9.77 -22.74 16.44
CA LEU A 79 9.43 -24.07 16.95
C LEU A 79 10.27 -24.47 18.16
N ALA A 80 11.52 -23.98 18.26
CA ALA A 80 12.39 -24.29 19.38
C ALA A 80 11.90 -23.65 20.69
N THR A 81 11.41 -22.41 20.61
CA THR A 81 10.90 -21.67 21.77
C THR A 81 9.38 -21.75 21.94
N ASN A 82 8.67 -22.31 20.94
CA ASN A 82 7.22 -22.37 20.87
C ASN A 82 6.54 -20.97 20.88
N ARG A 83 7.24 -19.92 20.45
CA ARG A 83 6.77 -18.51 20.46
C ARG A 83 6.49 -17.99 19.06
N PHE A 84 5.43 -17.18 18.93
CA PHE A 84 5.18 -16.44 17.69
C PHE A 84 6.15 -15.27 17.55
N ILE A 85 6.78 -15.18 16.38
CA ILE A 85 7.60 -14.06 15.94
C ILE A 85 6.71 -13.01 15.27
N VAL A 86 5.78 -13.46 14.41
CA VAL A 86 4.77 -12.61 13.75
C VAL A 86 3.40 -13.17 14.07
N LEU A 87 2.49 -12.32 14.55
CA LEU A 87 1.12 -12.68 14.93
C LEU A 87 0.14 -12.25 13.85
N SER A 88 -0.85 -13.10 13.57
CA SER A 88 -1.98 -12.80 12.68
C SER A 88 -3.22 -12.26 13.42
N GLU A 89 -3.21 -12.33 14.75
CA GLU A 89 -4.32 -11.93 15.61
C GLU A 89 -4.15 -10.48 16.05
N ILE A 90 -5.23 -9.69 15.90
CA ILE A 90 -5.28 -8.32 16.39
C ILE A 90 -5.60 -8.36 17.89
N LYS A 91 -4.71 -7.84 18.71
CA LYS A 91 -4.94 -7.67 20.15
C LYS A 91 -5.27 -6.21 20.43
N GLN A 92 -6.50 -5.92 20.85
CA GLN A 92 -6.88 -4.61 21.38
C GLN A 92 -6.52 -4.52 22.87
N ALA A 93 -5.23 -4.55 23.18
CA ALA A 93 -4.75 -4.27 24.53
C ALA A 93 -4.33 -2.80 24.59
N SER A 94 -5.08 -1.97 25.32
CA SER A 94 -4.78 -0.54 25.56
C SER A 94 -4.64 0.33 24.30
N SER A 95 -5.61 0.27 23.38
CA SER A 95 -5.65 1.21 22.25
C SER A 95 -5.98 2.63 22.72
N ARG A 96 -5.20 3.62 22.30
CA ARG A 96 -5.57 5.03 22.46
C ARG A 96 -6.65 5.37 21.44
N GLU A 97 -7.79 5.86 21.89
CA GLU A 97 -8.83 6.40 21.02
C GLU A 97 -8.51 7.88 20.71
N LEU A 98 -8.45 8.22 19.43
CA LEU A 98 -8.18 9.57 18.94
C LEU A 98 -9.34 9.97 18.03
N THR A 99 -9.94 11.13 18.30
CA THR A 99 -10.97 11.71 17.42
C THR A 99 -10.29 12.47 16.28
N ALA A 100 -10.69 12.19 15.04
CA ALA A 100 -10.18 12.91 13.87
C ALA A 100 -10.62 14.39 13.92
N THR A 101 -9.65 15.29 13.80
CA THR A 101 -9.85 16.74 13.74
C THR A 101 -8.81 17.34 12.82
N TYR A 102 -9.15 18.45 12.15
CA TYR A 102 -8.23 19.21 11.31
C TYR A 102 -8.61 20.68 11.37
N ASN A 103 -7.65 21.53 11.74
CA ASN A 103 -7.79 22.98 11.73
C ASN A 103 -6.93 23.58 10.62
N GLU A 104 -7.56 23.85 9.47
CA GLU A 104 -6.90 24.35 8.27
C GLU A 104 -6.06 25.62 8.54
N SER A 105 -6.59 26.60 9.28
CA SER A 105 -5.88 27.87 9.49
C SER A 105 -4.64 27.75 10.38
N LYS A 106 -4.53 26.69 11.19
CA LYS A 106 -3.39 26.46 12.08
C LYS A 106 -2.40 25.43 11.56
N GLU A 107 -2.90 24.45 10.82
CA GLU A 107 -2.14 23.26 10.45
C GLU A 107 -1.71 23.28 8.98
N TRP A 108 -2.41 24.03 8.12
CA TRP A 108 -2.03 24.12 6.72
C TRP A 108 -0.69 24.83 6.56
N LYS A 109 0.19 24.20 5.77
CA LYS A 109 1.50 24.73 5.42
C LYS A 109 1.77 24.47 3.96
N LEU A 110 2.32 25.47 3.28
CA LEU A 110 2.86 25.31 1.93
C LEU A 110 4.00 24.30 1.94
N ASP A 111 4.05 23.46 0.91
CA ASP A 111 5.20 22.62 0.66
C ASP A 111 6.33 23.50 0.09
N PRO A 112 7.53 23.49 0.71
CA PRO A 112 8.68 24.23 0.21
C PRO A 112 9.06 23.93 -1.24
N LYS A 113 8.66 22.76 -1.76
CA LYS A 113 8.95 22.37 -3.13
C LYS A 113 7.94 22.88 -4.16
N GLY A 114 6.86 23.53 -3.74
CA GLY A 114 5.85 24.07 -4.66
C GLY A 114 4.51 23.36 -4.54
N TYR A 115 3.69 23.47 -5.58
CA TYR A 115 2.32 22.95 -5.60
C TYR A 115 2.01 22.26 -6.93
N PHE A 116 0.88 21.56 -6.99
CA PHE A 116 0.45 20.85 -8.19
C PHE A 116 -0.89 21.37 -8.71
N LEU A 117 -0.96 21.54 -10.02
CA LEU A 117 -2.21 21.73 -10.76
C LEU A 117 -2.53 20.46 -11.52
N ILE A 118 -3.72 19.91 -11.30
CA ILE A 118 -4.16 18.67 -11.93
C ILE A 118 -5.21 18.95 -13.00
N ARG A 119 -5.04 18.33 -14.16
CA ARG A 119 -6.08 18.26 -15.19
C ARG A 119 -6.20 16.85 -15.74
N ILE A 120 -7.34 16.57 -16.36
CA ILE A 120 -7.61 15.29 -17.00
C ILE A 120 -7.84 15.45 -18.49
N ASP A 121 -7.32 14.49 -19.26
CA ASP A 121 -7.64 14.28 -20.67
C ASP A 121 -8.57 13.06 -20.77
N GLN A 122 -9.86 13.34 -20.91
CA GLN A 122 -10.89 12.30 -21.01
C GLN A 122 -10.78 11.46 -22.29
N LYS A 123 -10.26 12.03 -23.38
CA LYS A 123 -10.15 11.35 -24.68
C LYS A 123 -9.05 10.31 -24.63
N ASN A 124 -7.88 10.68 -24.12
CA ASN A 124 -6.71 9.80 -24.06
C ASN A 124 -6.60 9.02 -22.74
N LYS A 125 -7.52 9.26 -21.79
CA LYS A 125 -7.54 8.64 -20.46
C LYS A 125 -6.23 8.89 -19.70
N LEU A 126 -5.80 10.16 -19.69
CA LEU A 126 -4.57 10.61 -19.02
C LEU A 126 -4.88 11.64 -17.93
N ILE A 127 -4.16 11.53 -16.82
CA ILE A 127 -4.08 12.54 -15.77
C ILE A 127 -2.77 13.28 -15.98
N GLU A 128 -2.82 14.61 -15.88
CA GLU A 128 -1.64 15.46 -15.94
C GLU A 128 -1.51 16.25 -14.64
N ALA A 129 -0.36 16.12 -13.98
CA ALA A 129 0.03 16.92 -12.83
C ALA A 129 1.14 17.88 -13.25
N GLY A 130 0.84 19.18 -13.29
CA GLY A 130 1.82 20.24 -13.48
C GLY A 130 2.38 20.65 -12.12
N HIS A 131 3.69 20.46 -11.92
CA HIS A 131 4.41 20.96 -10.76
C HIS A 131 4.73 22.44 -10.98
N CYS A 132 4.40 23.27 -10.00
CA CYS A 132 4.52 24.72 -10.07
C CYS A 132 5.39 25.23 -8.93
N MET A 133 6.40 26.02 -9.29
CA MET A 133 7.20 26.80 -8.35
C MET A 133 6.59 28.21 -8.15
N GLU A 134 7.27 29.05 -7.37
CA GLU A 134 6.88 30.45 -7.19
C GLU A 134 6.62 31.15 -8.54
N ARG A 135 5.66 32.09 -8.55
CA ARG A 135 5.21 32.85 -9.74
C ARG A 135 4.46 32.04 -10.80
N ASN A 136 3.91 30.87 -10.44
CA ASN A 136 3.09 30.02 -11.32
C ASN A 136 3.86 29.48 -12.54
N ILE A 137 5.17 29.25 -12.37
CA ILE A 137 6.02 28.66 -13.41
C ILE A 137 5.93 27.15 -13.27
N VAL A 138 5.45 26.48 -14.32
CA VAL A 138 5.46 25.02 -14.42
C VAL A 138 6.88 24.57 -14.80
N ASP A 139 7.56 23.88 -13.90
CA ASP A 139 8.93 23.37 -14.11
C ASP A 139 8.96 21.88 -14.43
N ALA A 140 7.92 21.13 -14.07
CA ALA A 140 7.75 19.73 -14.43
C ALA A 140 6.28 19.39 -14.75
N LYS A 141 6.09 18.47 -15.70
CA LYS A 141 4.78 17.90 -16.05
C LYS A 141 4.85 16.39 -15.98
N ILE A 142 4.03 15.79 -15.12
CA ILE A 142 3.94 14.36 -14.93
C ILE A 142 2.61 13.89 -15.51
N THR A 143 2.65 12.95 -16.45
CA THR A 143 1.47 12.41 -17.13
C THR A 143 1.40 10.91 -16.93
N GLY A 144 0.21 10.38 -16.63
CA GLY A 144 0.02 8.95 -16.42
C GLY A 144 -1.45 8.54 -16.50
N LYS A 145 -1.70 7.24 -16.56
CA LYS A 145 -3.06 6.67 -16.65
C LYS A 145 -3.73 6.46 -15.28
N ASN A 146 -2.94 6.39 -14.22
CA ASN A 146 -3.43 6.15 -12.85
C ASN A 146 -2.66 7.01 -11.85
N ALA A 147 -3.26 7.22 -10.68
CA ALA A 147 -2.70 8.02 -9.59
C ALA A 147 -1.38 7.42 -9.08
N THR A 148 -1.31 6.10 -8.94
CA THR A 148 -0.16 5.38 -8.38
C THR A 148 1.14 5.65 -9.15
N ASN A 149 1.11 5.62 -10.47
CA ASN A 149 2.28 5.90 -11.29
C ASN A 149 2.72 7.36 -11.16
N ILE A 150 1.77 8.27 -11.03
CA ILE A 150 2.03 9.71 -10.97
C ILE A 150 2.62 10.10 -9.63
N PHE A 151 1.98 9.74 -8.50
CA PHE A 151 2.52 10.12 -7.19
C PHE A 151 3.84 9.43 -6.88
N ASN A 152 4.05 8.18 -7.32
CA ASN A 152 5.36 7.52 -7.14
C ASN A 152 6.46 8.17 -7.99
N THR A 153 6.11 8.68 -9.17
CA THR A 153 7.05 9.47 -9.97
C THR A 153 7.39 10.78 -9.28
N ILE A 154 6.39 11.52 -8.78
CA ILE A 154 6.59 12.78 -8.04
C ILE A 154 7.47 12.57 -6.79
N ILE A 155 7.25 11.48 -6.04
CA ILE A 155 8.07 11.12 -4.88
C ILE A 155 9.50 10.78 -5.29
N ARG A 156 9.68 9.94 -6.32
CA ARG A 156 11.01 9.51 -6.81
C ARG A 156 11.84 10.69 -7.33
N GLU A 157 11.22 11.59 -8.09
CA GLU A 157 11.87 12.80 -8.60
C GLU A 157 12.04 13.88 -7.51
N GLY A 158 11.55 13.62 -6.30
CA GLY A 158 11.70 14.53 -5.17
C GLY A 158 11.01 15.87 -5.38
N LEU A 159 9.85 15.90 -6.05
CA LEU A 159 9.08 17.13 -6.32
C LEU A 159 8.10 17.48 -5.18
N ILE A 160 8.11 16.71 -4.10
CA ILE A 160 7.26 16.93 -2.93
C ILE A 160 8.06 16.67 -1.65
N SER A 161 7.74 17.37 -0.57
CA SER A 161 8.45 17.22 0.71
C SER A 161 7.53 17.15 1.93
N SER A 162 6.34 17.73 1.86
CA SER A 162 5.37 17.71 2.95
C SER A 162 4.52 16.44 2.91
N GLN A 163 4.44 15.72 4.04
CA GLN A 163 3.57 14.54 4.18
C GLN A 163 2.09 14.89 3.99
N GLN A 164 1.66 16.04 4.49
CA GLN A 164 0.29 16.51 4.33
C GLN A 164 -0.02 16.84 2.87
N HIS A 165 0.93 17.47 2.17
CA HIS A 165 0.79 17.74 0.74
C HIS A 165 0.78 16.44 -0.08
N ALA A 166 1.61 15.45 0.29
CA ALA A 166 1.61 14.15 -0.36
C ALA A 166 0.28 13.41 -0.18
N ALA A 167 -0.32 13.48 1.01
CA ALA A 167 -1.65 12.93 1.27
C ALA A 167 -2.74 13.64 0.44
N TYR A 168 -2.71 14.98 0.38
CA TYR A 168 -3.61 15.77 -0.45
C TYR A 168 -3.47 15.44 -1.94
N LEU A 169 -2.23 15.37 -2.43
CA LEU A 169 -1.93 15.07 -3.83
C LEU A 169 -2.42 13.67 -4.21
N GLY A 170 -2.18 12.67 -3.35
CA GLY A 170 -2.72 11.31 -3.56
C GLY A 170 -4.24 11.29 -3.66
N LYS A 171 -4.93 12.04 -2.79
CA LYS A 171 -6.40 12.21 -2.82
C LYS A 171 -6.87 12.81 -4.14
N GLU A 172 -6.28 13.92 -4.59
CA GLU A 172 -6.71 14.61 -5.82
C GLU A 172 -6.38 13.81 -7.09
N LEU A 173 -5.21 13.14 -7.15
CA LEU A 173 -4.85 12.27 -8.26
C LEU A 173 -5.79 11.07 -8.37
N TYR A 174 -6.15 10.44 -7.24
CA TYR A 174 -7.11 9.34 -7.25
C TYR A 174 -8.51 9.81 -7.65
N LYS A 175 -8.93 11.01 -7.22
CA LYS A 175 -10.17 11.64 -7.67
C LYS A 175 -10.16 11.89 -9.18
N ALA A 176 -9.05 12.34 -9.74
CA ALA A 176 -8.87 12.51 -11.18
C ALA A 176 -8.96 11.18 -11.94
N GLU A 177 -8.36 10.11 -11.41
CA GLU A 177 -8.46 8.76 -11.95
C GLU A 177 -9.91 8.25 -11.98
N ILE A 178 -10.66 8.41 -10.88
CA ILE A 178 -12.08 8.08 -10.82
C ILE A 178 -12.85 8.87 -11.88
N ALA A 179 -12.61 10.18 -12.00
CA ALA A 179 -13.30 11.00 -12.99
C ALA A 179 -13.05 10.51 -14.43
N ILE A 180 -11.84 10.07 -14.75
CA ILE A 180 -11.52 9.46 -16.05
C ILE A 180 -12.27 8.15 -16.28
N ASN A 181 -12.27 7.26 -15.27
CA ASN A 181 -12.88 5.94 -15.37
C ASN A 181 -14.40 5.99 -15.51
N TYR A 182 -15.05 6.94 -14.84
CA TYR A 182 -16.50 7.11 -14.87
C TYR A 182 -16.98 8.22 -15.81
N ASN A 183 -16.08 8.80 -16.63
CA ASN A 183 -16.37 9.90 -17.56
C ASN A 183 -17.07 11.10 -16.88
N LEU A 184 -16.58 11.48 -15.70
CA LEU A 184 -17.08 12.60 -14.89
C LEU A 184 -16.29 13.88 -15.16
N ASN A 185 -16.88 15.02 -14.79
CA ASN A 185 -16.14 16.28 -14.76
C ASN A 185 -15.27 16.34 -13.49
N TYR A 186 -13.98 16.61 -13.67
CA TYR A 186 -13.04 16.81 -12.57
C TYR A 186 -12.74 18.31 -12.43
N VAL A 187 -12.85 18.80 -11.20
CA VAL A 187 -12.35 20.12 -10.81
C VAL A 187 -11.64 19.92 -9.47
N GLN A 188 -10.39 20.38 -9.38
CA GLN A 188 -9.58 20.29 -8.17
C GLN A 188 -10.32 20.97 -7.00
N ASP A 189 -10.23 20.36 -5.81
CA ASP A 189 -10.94 20.79 -4.58
C ASP A 189 -12.48 20.82 -4.65
N LYS A 190 -13.07 20.33 -5.75
CA LYS A 190 -14.52 20.08 -5.83
C LYS A 190 -14.83 18.60 -5.75
N GLU A 191 -16.01 18.31 -5.24
CA GLU A 191 -16.56 16.96 -5.19
C GLU A 191 -16.91 16.45 -6.59
N LEU A 192 -16.72 15.15 -6.80
CA LEU A 192 -17.19 14.48 -8.01
C LEU A 192 -18.71 14.37 -7.98
N ARG A 193 -19.33 14.63 -9.14
CA ARG A 193 -20.78 14.51 -9.31
C ARG A 193 -21.11 13.26 -10.10
N PHE A 194 -21.56 12.23 -9.40
CA PHE A 194 -22.09 11.01 -10.02
C PHE A 194 -23.54 11.25 -10.43
N LYS A 195 -23.93 10.76 -11.62
CA LYS A 195 -25.35 10.72 -11.99
C LYS A 195 -26.03 9.70 -11.08
N LYS A 196 -27.10 10.14 -10.39
CA LYS A 196 -27.97 9.26 -9.61
C LYS A 196 -28.83 8.41 -10.54
#